data_AF-A0A9D8U0K8-F1
#
_entry.id   AF-A0A9D8U0K8-F1
#
_cell.length_a   1.000
_cell.length_b   1.000
_cell.length_c   1.000
_cell.angle_alpha   90.00
_cell.angle_beta   90.00
_cell.angle_gamma   90.00
#
_symmetry.space_group_name_H-M   'P 1'
#
loop_
_entity.id
_entity.type
_entity.pdbx_description
1 polymer ?
#
loop_
_entity_poly.entity_id
_entity_poly.type
_entity_poly.pdbx_seq_one_letter_code
_entity_poly.pdbx_strand_id
1 'polypeptide(L)'
;MMAKAHKIGMMTTLAALFIAAATPAYASAAPTKPTDPIRAAEPTPFLTAEQSDAYAAALKFVVSAGLTKNLSLLLLEEVKQSDEVNAAIDRNGMDDVQVKVVRAIRAAQKAHGGEWAAVLARAYSQFFTASEMQSILKERENSAHFIRLLQLQEKLAQTIRLEGDAIFNQARTEVLGTVALRLSR
;
A
#
# COMPACT_ATOMS: atom_id res chain seq x y z
N MET A 1 -2.82 -44.17 25.62
CA MET A 1 -2.45 -43.64 24.28
C MET A 1 -3.28 -42.39 24.02
N MET A 2 -2.67 -41.20 24.13
CA MET A 2 -3.35 -39.92 23.92
C MET A 2 -3.11 -39.43 22.50
N ALA A 3 -4.19 -39.24 21.73
CA ALA A 3 -4.15 -38.61 20.42
C ALA A 3 -4.12 -37.08 20.59
N LYS A 4 -2.98 -36.46 20.24
CA LYS A 4 -2.83 -35.00 20.14
C LYS A 4 -3.48 -34.51 18.85
N ALA A 5 -4.64 -33.88 18.99
CA ALA A 5 -5.28 -33.14 17.89
C ALA A 5 -4.45 -31.89 17.55
N HIS A 6 -3.86 -31.87 16.35
CA HIS A 6 -3.25 -30.67 15.79
C HIS A 6 -4.36 -29.74 15.28
N LYS A 7 -4.59 -28.63 16.00
CA LYS A 7 -5.31 -27.47 15.46
C LYS A 7 -4.41 -26.76 14.48
N ILE A 8 -4.60 -27.02 13.19
CA ILE A 8 -4.02 -26.21 12.11
C ILE A 8 -4.85 -24.92 12.06
N GLY A 9 -4.28 -23.83 12.56
CA GLY A 9 -4.88 -22.51 12.47
C GLY A 9 -4.90 -22.03 11.03
N MET A 10 -6.10 -21.91 10.47
CA MET A 10 -6.37 -21.17 9.24
C MET A 10 -6.02 -19.69 9.49
N MET A 11 -4.82 -19.28 9.10
CA MET A 11 -4.50 -17.87 8.87
C MET A 11 -5.11 -17.46 7.53
N THR A 12 -6.39 -17.15 7.53
CA THR A 12 -7.06 -16.54 6.38
C THR A 12 -6.53 -15.12 6.22
N THR A 13 -5.76 -14.91 5.15
CA THR A 13 -5.09 -13.68 4.78
C THR A 13 -6.11 -12.61 4.39
N LEU A 14 -6.17 -11.50 5.11
CA LEU A 14 -7.04 -10.33 4.87
C LEU A 14 -6.62 -9.47 3.65
N ALA A 15 -6.01 -10.09 2.64
CA ALA A 15 -5.25 -9.41 1.58
C ALA A 15 -5.97 -9.31 0.21
N ALA A 16 -7.28 -9.55 0.15
CA ALA A 16 -8.03 -9.52 -1.10
C ALA A 16 -9.12 -8.44 -1.05
N LEU A 17 -8.86 -7.27 -1.65
CA LEU A 17 -9.78 -6.50 -2.50
C LEU A 17 -9.20 -5.09 -2.69
N PHE A 18 -8.55 -4.83 -3.83
CA PHE A 18 -8.43 -3.48 -4.42
C PHE A 18 -8.18 -3.61 -5.92
N ILE A 19 -9.25 -3.70 -6.72
CA ILE A 19 -9.21 -3.43 -8.16
C ILE A 19 -10.52 -2.73 -8.54
N ALA A 20 -10.44 -1.45 -8.90
CA ALA A 20 -11.28 -0.83 -9.94
C ALA A 20 -10.74 0.56 -10.26
N ALA A 21 -10.38 0.74 -11.53
CA ALA A 21 -9.82 1.95 -12.10
C ALA A 21 -10.89 3.03 -12.33
N ALA A 22 -10.45 4.29 -12.31
CA ALA A 22 -11.06 5.38 -13.06
C ALA A 22 -9.97 6.43 -13.33
N THR A 23 -9.77 6.73 -14.61
CA THR A 23 -8.93 7.80 -15.15
C THR A 23 -9.70 9.12 -15.14
N PRO A 24 -9.04 10.25 -14.82
CA PRO A 24 -9.50 11.53 -15.34
C PRO A 24 -8.49 12.15 -16.32
N ALA A 25 -9.06 12.74 -17.36
CA ALA A 25 -8.40 13.47 -18.43
C ALA A 25 -7.76 14.78 -17.92
N TYR A 26 -6.55 15.08 -18.42
CA TYR A 26 -5.87 16.35 -18.19
C TYR A 26 -6.47 17.46 -19.08
N ALA A 27 -6.97 18.53 -18.46
CA ALA A 27 -7.21 19.81 -19.12
C ALA A 27 -6.06 20.77 -18.76
N SER A 28 -5.40 21.28 -19.79
CA SER A 28 -4.27 22.20 -19.76
C SER A 28 -4.75 23.65 -19.55
N ALA A 29 -4.11 24.39 -18.63
CA ALA A 29 -4.19 25.85 -18.59
C ALA A 29 -2.85 26.44 -18.13
N ALA A 30 -2.37 27.41 -18.92
CA ALA A 30 -1.07 28.06 -18.86
C ALA A 30 -1.02 29.18 -17.77
N PRO A 31 0.15 29.83 -17.53
CA PRO A 31 0.54 30.34 -16.22
C PRO A 31 0.19 31.82 -15.98
N THR A 32 -0.03 32.18 -14.73
CA THR A 32 0.10 33.57 -14.25
C THR A 32 0.86 33.62 -12.93
N LYS A 33 1.94 34.40 -12.91
CA LYS A 33 2.63 34.96 -11.73
C LYS A 33 2.61 36.50 -11.91
N PRO A 34 2.93 37.36 -10.92
CA PRO A 34 3.42 37.07 -9.57
C PRO A 34 2.83 37.95 -8.42
N THR A 35 3.24 37.61 -7.20
CA THR A 35 3.38 38.47 -6.01
C THR A 35 2.14 38.74 -5.16
N ASP A 36 2.11 38.15 -3.96
CA ASP A 36 1.90 38.87 -2.70
C ASP A 36 2.28 37.99 -1.48
N PRO A 37 2.40 38.55 -0.25
CA PRO A 37 3.58 38.42 0.60
C PRO A 37 3.68 37.09 1.35
N ILE A 38 4.89 36.86 1.86
CA ILE A 38 5.26 35.77 2.79
C ILE A 38 4.27 35.75 3.95
N ARG A 39 3.19 34.96 3.80
CA ARG A 39 2.33 34.55 4.89
C ARG A 39 3.21 33.71 5.81
N ALA A 40 3.42 34.22 7.02
CA ALA A 40 4.08 33.51 8.10
C ALA A 40 3.64 32.04 8.08
N ALA A 41 4.61 31.14 8.00
CA ALA A 41 4.37 29.71 8.06
C ALA A 41 3.50 29.44 9.28
N GLU A 42 2.25 29.04 9.06
CA GLU A 42 1.39 28.57 10.12
C GLU A 42 2.14 27.42 10.80
N PRO A 43 2.26 27.41 12.14
CA PRO A 43 2.98 26.35 12.83
C PRO A 43 2.34 25.02 12.42
N THR A 44 3.15 24.15 11.82
CA THR A 44 2.77 22.78 11.52
C THR A 44 2.04 22.21 12.72
N PRO A 45 0.78 21.74 12.58
CA PRO A 45 0.02 21.26 13.72
C PRO A 45 0.81 20.12 14.36
N PHE A 46 1.31 20.34 15.57
CA PHE A 46 1.84 19.28 16.40
C PHE A 46 0.72 18.25 16.53
N LEU A 47 0.98 17.01 16.09
CA LEU A 47 0.06 15.90 16.30
C LEU A 47 -0.32 15.89 17.77
N THR A 48 -1.61 15.91 18.08
CA THR A 48 -2.06 15.76 19.46
C THR A 48 -1.57 14.42 20.01
N ALA A 49 -1.39 14.30 21.34
CA ALA A 49 -0.95 13.04 21.94
C ALA A 49 -1.86 11.86 21.51
N GLU A 50 -3.16 12.11 21.41
CA GLU A 50 -4.15 11.14 20.92
C GLU A 50 -3.94 10.75 19.44
N GLN A 51 -3.60 11.70 18.57
CA GLN A 51 -3.26 11.41 17.17
C GLN A 51 -1.94 10.63 17.04
N SER A 52 -0.96 10.93 17.89
CA SER A 52 0.30 10.21 17.96
C SER A 52 0.08 8.75 18.42
N ASP A 53 -0.77 8.53 19.42
CA ASP A 53 -1.11 7.20 19.94
C ASP A 53 -1.90 6.38 18.92
N ALA A 54 -2.89 7.00 18.24
CA ALA A 54 -3.65 6.36 17.17
C ALA A 54 -2.74 5.95 15.99
N TYR A 55 -1.80 6.81 15.60
CA TYR A 55 -0.83 6.50 14.54
C TYR A 55 0.09 5.34 14.93
N ALA A 56 0.65 5.34 16.14
CA ALA A 56 1.52 4.26 16.62
C ALA A 56 0.77 2.92 16.67
N ALA A 57 -0.48 2.93 17.13
CA ALA A 57 -1.37 1.76 17.11
C ALA A 57 -1.67 1.30 15.68
N ALA A 58 -1.92 2.23 14.75
CA ALA A 58 -2.16 1.94 13.35
C ALA A 58 -0.95 1.33 12.66
N LEU A 59 0.26 1.82 12.96
CA LEU A 59 1.48 1.23 12.42
C LEU A 59 1.65 -0.22 12.90
N LYS A 60 1.43 -0.46 14.19
CA LYS A 60 1.45 -1.83 14.74
C LYS A 60 0.37 -2.70 14.10
N PHE A 61 -0.83 -2.14 13.88
CA PHE A 61 -1.93 -2.81 13.19
C PHE A 61 -1.54 -3.25 11.79
N VAL A 62 -1.05 -2.32 10.97
CA VAL A 62 -0.63 -2.54 9.58
C VAL A 62 0.44 -3.62 9.48
N VAL A 63 1.45 -3.58 10.36
CA VAL A 63 2.53 -4.58 10.37
C VAL A 63 2.00 -5.94 10.84
N SER A 64 1.22 -5.99 11.91
CA SER A 64 0.74 -7.25 12.50
C SER A 64 -0.28 -7.97 11.62
N ALA A 65 -1.14 -7.22 10.94
CA ALA A 65 -2.09 -7.75 9.96
C ALA A 65 -1.43 -8.11 8.62
N GLY A 66 -0.14 -7.79 8.43
CA GLY A 66 0.59 -8.05 7.19
C GLY A 66 0.13 -7.21 6.01
N LEU A 67 -0.53 -6.07 6.28
CA LEU A 67 -1.08 -5.19 5.24
C LEU A 67 0.03 -4.58 4.38
N THR A 68 1.25 -4.43 4.91
CA THR A 68 2.40 -3.92 4.17
C THR A 68 2.73 -4.72 2.90
N LYS A 69 2.32 -6.00 2.84
CA LYS A 69 2.52 -6.88 1.68
C LYS A 69 1.62 -6.53 0.49
N ASN A 70 0.59 -5.71 0.68
CA ASN A 70 -0.28 -5.29 -0.42
C ASN A 70 0.47 -4.46 -1.47
N LEU A 71 1.55 -3.75 -1.11
CA LEU A 71 2.40 -3.04 -2.08
C LEU A 71 2.92 -3.99 -3.15
N SER A 72 3.42 -5.17 -2.76
CA SER A 72 3.88 -6.18 -3.72
C SER A 72 2.77 -6.66 -4.66
N LEU A 73 1.53 -6.78 -4.16
CA LEU A 73 0.38 -7.20 -4.97
C LEU A 73 -0.04 -6.11 -5.95
N LEU A 74 -0.09 -4.85 -5.50
CA LEU A 74 -0.41 -3.70 -6.34
C LEU A 74 0.65 -3.51 -7.45
N LEU A 75 1.94 -3.65 -7.10
CA LEU A 75 3.03 -3.60 -8.06
C LEU A 75 2.91 -4.72 -9.10
N LEU A 76 2.59 -5.94 -8.67
CA LEU A 76 2.41 -7.06 -9.60
C LEU A 76 1.26 -6.81 -10.58
N GLU A 77 0.14 -6.26 -10.09
CA GLU A 77 -1.03 -5.94 -10.91
C GLU A 77 -0.72 -4.89 -11.98
N GLU A 78 0.01 -3.83 -11.63
CA GLU A 78 0.40 -2.78 -12.58
C GLU A 78 1.49 -3.24 -13.56
N VAL A 79 2.50 -3.94 -13.06
CA VAL A 79 3.69 -4.31 -13.85
C VAL A 79 3.34 -5.38 -14.89
N LYS A 80 2.48 -6.35 -14.56
CA LYS A 80 2.10 -7.41 -15.53
C LYS A 80 1.36 -6.87 -16.76
N GLN A 81 0.76 -5.68 -16.67
CA GLN A 81 0.00 -5.06 -17.76
C GLN A 81 0.84 -4.06 -18.56
N SER A 82 2.12 -3.86 -18.20
CA SER A 82 2.97 -2.84 -18.83
C SER A 82 3.53 -3.32 -20.17
N ASP A 83 3.62 -2.39 -21.13
CA ASP A 83 4.18 -2.65 -22.46
C ASP A 83 5.64 -3.11 -22.37
N GLU A 84 6.41 -2.58 -21.41
CA GLU A 84 7.80 -2.96 -21.20
C GLU A 84 7.95 -4.42 -20.78
N VAL A 85 7.02 -4.91 -19.94
CA VAL A 85 7.01 -6.31 -19.47
C VAL A 85 6.51 -7.23 -20.56
N ASN A 86 5.50 -6.83 -21.34
CA ASN A 86 5.04 -7.60 -22.48
C ASN A 86 6.14 -7.74 -23.55
N ALA A 87 6.78 -6.62 -23.92
CA ALA A 87 7.91 -6.63 -24.85
C ALA A 87 9.13 -7.40 -24.31
N ALA A 88 9.30 -7.45 -22.99
CA ALA A 88 10.31 -8.27 -22.34
C ALA A 88 10.02 -9.77 -22.49
N ILE A 89 8.76 -10.18 -22.27
CA ILE A 89 8.28 -11.56 -22.39
C ILE A 89 8.47 -12.04 -23.82
N ASP A 90 8.08 -11.24 -24.80
CA ASP A 90 8.22 -11.59 -26.23
C ASP A 90 9.69 -11.85 -26.63
N ARG A 91 10.64 -11.17 -25.99
CA ARG A 91 12.07 -11.28 -26.29
C ARG A 91 12.79 -12.40 -25.54
N ASN A 92 12.39 -12.68 -24.30
CA ASN A 92 13.17 -13.51 -23.37
C ASN A 92 12.40 -14.73 -22.84
N GLY A 93 11.11 -14.84 -23.13
CA GLY A 93 10.23 -15.84 -22.58
C GLY A 93 9.64 -15.46 -21.22
N MET A 94 8.46 -16.02 -20.92
CA MET A 94 7.68 -15.71 -19.72
C MET A 94 8.42 -16.04 -18.43
N ASP A 95 8.99 -17.24 -18.33
CA ASP A 95 9.58 -17.75 -17.08
C ASP A 95 10.73 -16.86 -16.58
N ASP A 96 11.61 -16.46 -17.49
CA ASP A 96 12.75 -15.59 -17.19
C ASP A 96 12.31 -14.20 -16.73
N VAL A 97 11.32 -13.62 -17.42
CA VAL A 97 10.78 -12.29 -17.06
C VAL A 97 10.04 -12.35 -15.74
N GLN A 98 9.25 -13.40 -15.48
CA GLN A 98 8.52 -13.58 -14.23
C GLN A 98 9.48 -13.63 -13.04
N VAL A 99 10.58 -14.40 -13.13
CA VAL A 99 11.59 -14.46 -12.06
C VAL A 99 12.22 -13.08 -11.81
N LYS A 100 12.50 -12.32 -12.87
CA LYS A 100 13.05 -10.96 -12.79
C LYS A 100 12.07 -9.98 -12.15
N VAL A 101 10.80 -9.98 -12.57
CA VAL A 101 9.72 -9.15 -12.01
C VAL A 101 9.53 -9.44 -10.53
N VAL A 102 9.39 -10.71 -10.13
CA VAL A 102 9.22 -11.08 -8.72
C VAL A 102 10.41 -10.62 -7.87
N ARG A 103 11.64 -10.76 -8.38
CA ARG A 103 12.83 -10.29 -7.68
C ARG A 103 12.85 -8.76 -7.54
N ALA A 104 12.47 -8.04 -8.59
CA ALA A 104 12.39 -6.58 -8.58
C ALA A 104 11.33 -6.08 -7.59
N ILE A 105 10.14 -6.69 -7.59
CA ILE A 105 9.06 -6.35 -6.62
C ILE A 105 9.52 -6.59 -5.18
N ARG A 106 10.20 -7.71 -4.90
CA ARG A 106 10.76 -7.97 -3.56
C ARG A 106 11.79 -6.92 -3.13
N ALA A 107 12.61 -6.44 -4.07
CA ALA A 107 13.57 -5.38 -3.79
C ALA A 107 12.87 -4.05 -3.51
N ALA A 108 11.87 -3.68 -4.32
CA ALA A 108 11.05 -2.49 -4.11
C ALA A 108 10.28 -2.55 -2.79
N GLN A 109 9.70 -3.70 -2.44
CA GLN A 109 9.05 -3.91 -1.14
C GLN A 109 10.01 -3.72 0.03
N LYS A 110 11.27 -4.14 -0.11
CA LYS A 110 12.29 -3.96 0.93
C LYS A 110 12.71 -2.50 1.06
N ALA A 111 12.80 -1.76 -0.05
CA ALA A 111 13.18 -0.35 -0.06
C ALA A 111 12.04 0.55 0.46
N HIS A 112 10.83 0.36 -0.08
CA HIS A 112 9.69 1.28 0.11
C HIS A 112 8.66 0.79 1.12
N GLY A 113 8.79 -0.45 1.62
CA GLY A 113 7.79 -1.06 2.50
C GLY A 113 7.59 -0.33 3.82
N GLY A 114 8.62 0.35 4.34
CA GLY A 114 8.52 1.17 5.55
C GLY A 114 7.69 2.44 5.33
N GLU A 115 7.98 3.18 4.27
CA GLU A 115 7.23 4.39 3.89
C GLU A 115 5.79 4.04 3.52
N TRP A 116 5.59 2.94 2.81
CA TRP A 116 4.27 2.42 2.51
C TRP A 116 3.49 2.03 3.78
N ALA A 117 4.15 1.41 4.76
CA ALA A 117 3.52 1.11 6.04
C ALA A 117 3.09 2.39 6.78
N ALA A 118 3.87 3.47 6.68
CA ALA A 118 3.52 4.76 7.25
C ALA A 118 2.29 5.39 6.57
N VAL A 119 2.18 5.29 5.23
CA VAL A 119 0.98 5.73 4.48
C VAL A 119 -0.26 4.97 4.97
N LEU A 120 -0.17 3.64 5.04
CA LEU A 120 -1.26 2.81 5.55
C LEU A 120 -1.62 3.22 6.99
N ALA A 121 -0.63 3.38 7.86
CA ALA A 121 -0.85 3.76 9.26
C ALA A 121 -1.58 5.11 9.39
N ARG A 122 -1.19 6.12 8.60
CA ARG A 122 -1.89 7.41 8.56
C ARG A 122 -3.34 7.23 8.15
N ALA A 123 -3.61 6.50 7.07
CA ALA A 123 -4.97 6.25 6.59
C ALA A 123 -5.82 5.54 7.66
N TYR A 124 -5.31 4.48 8.29
CA TYR A 124 -6.05 3.76 9.32
C TYR A 124 -6.31 4.62 10.58
N SER A 125 -5.34 5.43 11.01
CA SER A 125 -5.49 6.31 12.18
C SER A 125 -6.53 7.43 11.99
N GLN A 126 -6.91 7.75 10.75
CA GLN A 126 -7.99 8.71 10.48
C GLN A 126 -9.38 8.14 10.77
N PHE A 127 -9.55 6.82 10.72
CA PHE A 127 -10.85 6.18 10.79
C PHE A 127 -11.06 5.28 12.02
N PHE A 128 -9.98 4.79 12.62
CA PHE A 128 -10.02 3.87 13.75
C PHE A 128 -9.19 4.38 14.91
N THR A 129 -9.72 4.18 16.12
CA THR A 129 -8.95 4.39 17.34
C THR A 129 -8.02 3.19 17.63
N ALA A 130 -7.09 3.37 18.56
CA ALA A 130 -6.17 2.32 18.97
C ALA A 130 -6.89 1.06 19.50
N SER A 131 -7.99 1.22 20.27
CA SER A 131 -8.77 0.11 20.83
C SER A 131 -9.51 -0.66 19.75
N GLU A 132 -10.07 0.03 18.75
CA GLU A 132 -10.77 -0.60 17.63
C GLU A 132 -9.82 -1.45 16.78
N MET A 133 -8.66 -0.90 16.41
CA MET A 133 -7.64 -1.65 15.68
C MET A 133 -7.13 -2.87 16.46
N GLN A 134 -6.98 -2.73 17.78
CA GLN A 134 -6.59 -3.84 18.64
C GLN A 134 -7.68 -4.93 18.70
N SER A 135 -8.96 -4.55 18.79
CA SER A 135 -10.08 -5.50 18.76
C SER A 135 -10.11 -6.25 17.43
N ILE A 136 -9.95 -5.55 16.30
CA ILE A 136 -9.88 -6.18 14.97
C ILE A 136 -8.74 -7.20 14.89
N LEU A 137 -7.54 -6.87 15.42
CA LEU A 137 -6.42 -7.83 15.42
C LEU A 137 -6.67 -9.08 16.26
N LYS A 138 -7.29 -8.92 17.44
CA LYS A 138 -7.48 -10.01 18.40
C LYS A 138 -8.65 -10.90 18.04
N GLU A 139 -9.78 -10.29 17.70
CA GLU A 139 -11.07 -10.98 17.51
C GLU A 139 -11.38 -11.25 16.04
N ARG A 140 -10.67 -10.57 15.11
CA ARG A 140 -10.84 -10.71 13.66
C ARG A 140 -12.28 -10.46 13.24
N GLU A 141 -12.87 -11.37 12.49
CA GLU A 141 -14.26 -11.31 12.01
C GLU A 141 -15.30 -11.26 13.14
N ASN A 142 -14.95 -11.68 14.36
CA ASN A 142 -15.83 -11.60 15.51
C ASN A 142 -15.80 -10.22 16.20
N SER A 143 -14.87 -9.34 15.82
CA SER A 143 -14.81 -7.98 16.37
C SER A 143 -16.04 -7.20 15.94
N ALA A 144 -16.68 -6.50 16.88
CA ALA A 144 -17.75 -5.55 16.58
C ALA A 144 -17.30 -4.45 15.57
N HIS A 145 -16.00 -4.19 15.49
CA HIS A 145 -15.41 -3.18 14.61
C HIS A 145 -15.05 -3.74 13.22
N PHE A 146 -15.11 -5.06 13.00
CA PHE A 146 -14.79 -5.65 11.70
C PHE A 146 -15.80 -5.25 10.62
N ILE A 147 -17.10 -5.21 10.94
CA ILE A 147 -18.13 -4.74 10.01
C ILE A 147 -17.89 -3.29 9.60
N ARG A 148 -17.47 -2.44 10.55
CA ARG A 148 -17.10 -1.05 10.28
C ARG A 148 -15.87 -0.95 9.37
N LEU A 149 -14.89 -1.83 9.53
CA LEU A 149 -13.75 -1.94 8.61
C LEU A 149 -14.18 -2.21 7.17
N LEU A 150 -15.11 -3.16 6.97
CA LEU A 150 -15.65 -3.45 5.63
C LEU A 150 -16.40 -2.25 5.04
N GLN A 151 -17.21 -1.57 5.85
CA GLN A 151 -17.96 -0.38 5.42
C GLN A 151 -17.07 0.80 5.02
N LEU A 152 -15.88 0.93 5.63
CA LEU A 152 -14.94 2.01 5.37
C LEU A 152 -13.87 1.65 4.33
N GLN A 153 -13.91 0.44 3.76
CA GLN A 153 -12.87 -0.06 2.87
C GLN A 153 -12.65 0.84 1.65
N GLU A 154 -13.72 1.33 1.01
CA GLU A 154 -13.61 2.21 -0.16
C GLU A 154 -12.96 3.56 0.19
N LYS A 155 -13.34 4.14 1.34
CA LYS A 155 -12.76 5.40 1.83
C LYS A 155 -11.28 5.22 2.16
N LEU A 156 -10.93 4.13 2.85
CA LEU A 156 -9.54 3.76 3.10
C LEU A 156 -8.75 3.62 1.80
N ALA A 157 -9.32 2.95 0.79
CA ALA A 157 -8.70 2.80 -0.54
C ALA A 157 -8.35 4.15 -1.15
N GLN A 158 -9.32 5.08 -1.13
CA GLN A 158 -9.16 6.40 -1.71
C GLN A 158 -8.09 7.20 -0.97
N THR A 159 -8.10 7.18 0.37
CA THR A 159 -7.06 7.82 1.18
C THR A 159 -5.68 7.25 0.89
N ILE A 160 -5.55 5.91 0.88
CA ILE A 160 -4.27 5.24 0.59
C ILE A 160 -3.80 5.57 -0.82
N ARG A 161 -4.69 5.64 -1.81
CA ARG A 161 -4.34 6.02 -3.18
C ARG A 161 -3.85 7.46 -3.23
N LEU A 162 -4.55 8.40 -2.60
CA LEU A 162 -4.17 9.81 -2.61
C LEU A 162 -2.84 10.06 -1.89
N GLU A 163 -2.65 9.47 -0.71
CA GLU A 163 -1.43 9.67 0.09
C GLU A 163 -0.25 8.82 -0.39
N GLY A 164 -0.54 7.67 -1.02
CA GLY A 164 0.43 6.66 -1.41
C GLY A 164 0.87 6.72 -2.86
N ASP A 165 0.27 7.57 -3.69
CA ASP A 165 0.54 7.60 -5.13
C ASP A 165 2.03 7.81 -5.45
N ALA A 166 2.68 8.76 -4.77
CA ALA A 166 4.09 9.07 -5.01
C ALA A 166 5.02 7.88 -4.72
N ILE A 167 4.86 7.25 -3.55
CA ILE A 167 5.68 6.10 -3.14
C ILE A 167 5.38 4.88 -4.01
N PHE A 168 4.12 4.69 -4.39
CA PHE A 168 3.71 3.63 -5.30
C PHE A 168 4.35 3.79 -6.69
N ASN A 169 4.27 4.99 -7.25
CA ASN A 169 4.83 5.32 -8.56
C ASN A 169 6.35 5.23 -8.58
N GLN A 170 7.01 5.62 -7.49
CA GLN A 170 8.45 5.44 -7.33
C GLN A 170 8.82 3.94 -7.34
N ALA A 171 8.17 3.14 -6.50
CA ALA A 171 8.39 1.69 -6.45
C ALA A 171 8.11 1.02 -7.80
N ARG A 172 7.03 1.42 -8.49
CA ARG A 172 6.67 0.94 -9.84
C ARG A 172 7.76 1.25 -10.86
N THR A 173 8.26 2.49 -10.86
CA THR A 173 9.32 2.93 -11.78
C THR A 173 10.60 2.13 -11.57
N GLU A 174 11.00 1.86 -10.32
CA GLU A 174 12.17 1.03 -10.01
C GLU A 174 12.01 -0.42 -10.48
N VAL A 175 10.81 -0.99 -10.34
CA VAL A 175 10.53 -2.35 -10.82
C VAL A 175 10.64 -2.41 -12.35
N LEU A 176 9.95 -1.52 -13.06
CA LEU A 176 9.98 -1.47 -14.52
C LEU A 176 11.38 -1.18 -15.06
N GLY A 177 12.10 -0.23 -14.46
CA GLY A 177 13.49 0.07 -14.81
C GLY A 177 14.41 -1.14 -14.64
N THR A 178 14.23 -1.92 -13.56
CA THR A 178 15.01 -3.14 -13.33
C THR A 178 14.72 -4.21 -14.38
N VAL A 179 13.46 -4.37 -14.78
CA VAL A 179 13.07 -5.32 -15.83
C VAL A 179 13.67 -4.89 -17.17
N ALA A 180 13.51 -3.62 -17.55
CA ALA A 180 14.04 -3.11 -18.82
C ALA A 180 15.58 -3.18 -18.92
N LEU A 181 16.31 -2.78 -17.87
CA LEU A 181 17.78 -2.74 -17.87
C LEU A 181 18.45 -4.13 -17.83
N ARG A 182 17.78 -5.15 -17.29
CA ARG A 182 18.31 -6.53 -17.19
C ARG A 182 17.93 -7.42 -18.37
N LEU A 183 17.32 -6.84 -19.40
CA LEU A 183 16.94 -7.51 -20.64
C LEU A 183 17.60 -6.89 -21.87
N SER A 184 18.35 -5.80 -21.69
CA SER A 184 19.20 -5.19 -22.71
C SER A 184 20.66 -5.64 -22.64
N ARG A 185 21.00 -6.52 -21.68
CA ARG A 185 22.32 -7.15 -21.50
C ARG A 185 22.19 -8.64 -21.70
#